data_AF-D6AS98-F1
#
_entry.id   AF-D6AS98-F1
#
_cell.length_a   1.000
_cell.length_b   1.000
_cell.length_c   1.000
_cell.angle_alpha   90.00
_cell.angle_beta   90.00
_cell.angle_gamma   90.00
#
_symmetry.space_group_name_H-M   'P 1'
#
loop_
_entity.id
_entity.type
_entity.pdbx_description
1 polymer ?
#
loop_
_entity_poly.entity_id
_entity_poly.type
_entity_poly.pdbx_seq_one_letter_code
_entity_poly.pdbx_strand_id
1 'polypeptide(L)'
;MFRSRSSPCEPRADPEWIPVRTVRKEPAPMSQTSSRSASALIGRLLSEDAPPFALLRRRTPGRDHDHVELLIGGVRKAGRLADLPVGASPALALVPFRQIAERGFDVRDDGTPLSVLVADESYELELAEVLAALPAHDVTVVDRGFDVPDEEYADIVRRVIRDEIGQGEGANFVIRRTFRGEIPGFGRADALALFRRLLAGERGAYWTFVVHTGDRALVGASPEVHVRMSGGTVVMNPISGTYRYPAQGPTPESLLAFLGDRKESEELSMVVDEELKMMCTVGDMGGVVVGPRLKEMAHLAHTEYELRGKSSLDVRDVLRETMFAATVTGSPVQNACRVIERYESGGRGYYAGALALLGRDANGAQTLDSPILIRTADIRPRRFAEGAGRGHTRTPLVSGERGRRDPCQGGRGAGRPRSAAGPPGGGGGPAAPGVRPPGAGGAGRPARRARPVLAADAGARPGPVRPRPGGGRRGHVHRDAGPSAAGVRARRLGAPVRRAGSARGGPGARGARGAGPRPGEPG
;
A
#
# COMPACT_ATOMS: atom_id res chain seq x y z
N MET A 1 2.97 -32.30 -65.16
CA MET A 1 2.07 -33.48 -65.11
C MET A 1 1.35 -33.44 -63.77
N PHE A 2 0.01 -33.40 -63.79
CA PHE A 2 -0.88 -33.27 -62.63
C PHE A 2 -0.64 -34.34 -61.54
N ARG A 3 -0.88 -33.98 -60.26
CA ARG A 3 -1.82 -34.71 -59.41
C ARG A 3 -2.19 -33.93 -58.13
N SER A 4 -3.47 -33.63 -58.04
CA SER A 4 -4.23 -33.25 -56.86
C SER A 4 -4.35 -34.42 -55.87
N ARG A 5 -4.22 -34.14 -54.57
CA ARG A 5 -4.98 -34.84 -53.52
C ARG A 5 -5.34 -33.84 -52.42
N SER A 6 -6.64 -33.60 -52.30
CA SER A 6 -7.32 -32.95 -51.19
C SER A 6 -7.78 -34.01 -50.18
N SER A 7 -7.52 -33.79 -48.89
CA SER A 7 -8.22 -34.40 -47.73
C SER A 7 -7.84 -33.64 -46.45
N PRO A 8 -8.69 -33.70 -45.40
CA PRO A 8 -9.16 -32.51 -44.66
C PRO A 8 -8.35 -32.19 -43.40
N CYS A 9 -8.54 -30.95 -42.94
CA CYS A 9 -7.98 -30.41 -41.71
C CYS A 9 -8.73 -30.96 -40.49
N GLU A 10 -8.09 -31.83 -39.71
CA GLU A 10 -8.47 -32.15 -38.34
C GLU A 10 -7.84 -31.15 -37.34
N PRO A 11 -8.51 -30.82 -36.23
CA PRO A 11 -8.01 -29.87 -35.24
C PRO A 11 -6.84 -30.47 -34.46
N ARG A 12 -5.69 -29.79 -34.45
CA ARG A 12 -4.56 -30.16 -33.60
C ARG A 12 -4.92 -29.93 -32.14
N ALA A 13 -4.70 -30.98 -31.35
CA ALA A 13 -4.83 -31.03 -29.91
C ALA A 13 -3.97 -29.97 -29.20
N ASP A 14 -4.50 -29.50 -28.06
CA ASP A 14 -3.83 -28.66 -27.08
C ASP A 14 -2.46 -29.25 -26.66
N PRO A 15 -1.43 -28.41 -26.43
CA PRO A 15 -0.17 -28.90 -25.89
C PRO A 15 -0.36 -29.39 -24.45
N GLU A 16 0.00 -30.65 -24.24
CA GLU A 16 -0.01 -31.37 -22.96
C GLU A 16 0.61 -30.55 -21.82
N TRP A 17 -0.16 -30.40 -20.75
CA TRP A 17 0.32 -30.03 -19.43
C TRP A 17 1.31 -31.08 -18.94
N ILE A 18 2.59 -30.72 -18.84
CA ILE A 18 3.58 -31.52 -18.11
C ILE A 18 3.30 -31.34 -16.61
N PRO A 19 2.90 -32.40 -15.86
CA PRO A 19 2.68 -32.27 -14.44
C PRO A 19 4.03 -32.09 -13.73
N VAL A 20 4.25 -30.91 -13.15
CA VAL A 20 5.33 -30.68 -12.20
C VAL A 20 5.11 -31.64 -11.03
N ARG A 21 5.98 -32.66 -10.91
CA ARG A 21 5.99 -33.57 -9.75
C ARG A 21 6.12 -32.75 -8.48
N THR A 22 5.06 -32.76 -7.66
CA THR A 22 5.08 -32.25 -6.30
C THR A 22 5.99 -33.15 -5.46
N VAL A 23 7.28 -32.81 -5.40
CA VAL A 23 8.16 -33.35 -4.37
C VAL A 23 7.70 -32.73 -3.06
N ARG A 24 6.99 -33.50 -2.22
CA ARG A 24 6.84 -33.18 -0.80
C ARG A 24 8.24 -33.17 -0.21
N LYS A 25 8.82 -31.98 -0.09
CA LYS A 25 10.07 -31.76 0.63
C LYS A 25 9.70 -31.73 2.11
N GLU A 26 10.20 -32.70 2.87
CA GLU A 26 10.18 -32.64 4.34
C GLU A 26 10.81 -31.32 4.80
N PRO A 27 10.25 -30.66 5.82
CA PRO A 27 10.85 -29.46 6.37
C PRO A 27 12.23 -29.79 6.96
N ALA A 28 13.24 -29.06 6.53
CA ALA A 28 14.58 -29.14 7.10
C ALA A 28 14.56 -28.65 8.58
N PRO A 29 15.40 -29.21 9.47
CA PRO A 29 15.35 -28.93 10.89
C PRO A 29 15.77 -27.48 11.18
N MET A 30 14.81 -26.66 11.61
CA MET A 30 15.07 -25.34 12.17
C MET A 30 15.79 -25.47 13.52
N SER A 31 16.71 -24.54 13.80
CA SER A 31 17.45 -24.47 15.06
C SER A 31 16.50 -24.57 16.25
N GLN A 32 16.85 -25.43 17.21
CA GLN A 32 16.05 -25.79 18.39
C GLN A 32 15.45 -24.55 19.09
N THR A 33 14.18 -24.28 18.81
CA THR A 33 13.38 -23.30 19.54
C THR A 33 12.71 -24.06 20.66
N SER A 34 13.19 -23.89 21.90
CA SER A 34 12.48 -24.45 23.06
C SER A 34 11.07 -23.84 23.06
N SER A 35 10.05 -24.67 22.84
CA SER A 35 8.64 -24.31 22.72
C SER A 35 8.15 -23.66 24.02
N ARG A 36 8.32 -22.33 24.14
CA ARG A 36 7.69 -21.53 25.19
C ARG A 36 6.25 -21.24 24.75
N SER A 37 5.29 -21.42 25.66
CA SER A 37 3.89 -21.14 25.36
C SER A 37 3.69 -19.66 25.00
N ALA A 38 2.73 -19.37 24.12
CA ALA A 38 2.40 -18.00 23.75
C ALA A 38 2.08 -17.14 24.99
N SER A 39 1.39 -17.71 25.99
CA SER A 39 1.09 -17.05 27.25
C SER A 39 2.34 -16.59 28.01
N ALA A 40 3.37 -17.45 28.13
CA ALA A 40 4.61 -17.09 28.80
C ALA A 40 5.37 -15.98 28.05
N LEU A 41 5.41 -16.04 26.72
CA LEU A 41 6.06 -15.02 25.89
C LEU A 41 5.32 -13.68 25.96
N ILE A 42 4.00 -13.67 25.82
CA ILE A 42 3.20 -12.44 25.95
C ILE A 42 3.31 -11.86 27.38
N GLY A 43 3.32 -12.71 28.41
CA GLY A 43 3.57 -12.28 29.79
C GLY A 43 4.93 -11.58 29.95
N ARG A 44 5.98 -12.08 29.31
CA ARG A 44 7.30 -11.42 29.26
C ARG A 44 7.23 -10.05 28.58
N LEU A 45 6.47 -9.89 27.49
CA LEU A 45 6.32 -8.59 26.81
C LEU A 45 5.60 -7.53 27.66
N LEU A 46 4.84 -7.97 28.67
CA LEU A 46 4.14 -7.08 29.60
C LEU A 46 5.02 -6.63 30.78
N SER A 47 6.13 -7.31 31.05
CA SER A 47 7.06 -6.95 32.13
C SER A 47 7.67 -5.56 31.93
N GLU A 48 8.09 -4.90 33.02
CA GLU A 48 8.69 -3.56 32.97
C GLU A 48 9.96 -3.51 32.10
N ASP A 49 10.80 -4.53 32.25
CA ASP A 49 12.08 -4.72 31.54
C ASP A 49 11.94 -5.38 30.16
N ALA A 50 10.71 -5.45 29.62
CA ALA A 50 10.48 -6.07 28.33
C ALA A 50 11.33 -5.37 27.24
N PRO A 51 12.22 -6.11 26.54
CA PRO A 51 12.98 -5.56 25.42
C PRO A 51 12.05 -5.13 24.29
N PRO A 52 12.53 -4.32 23.33
CA PRO A 52 11.78 -4.02 22.12
C PRO A 52 11.33 -5.30 21.40
N PHE A 53 10.15 -5.25 20.81
CA PHE A 53 9.54 -6.41 20.16
C PHE A 53 8.65 -6.01 18.99
N ALA A 54 8.34 -6.99 18.15
CA ALA A 54 7.30 -6.89 17.14
C ALA A 54 6.46 -8.17 17.10
N LEU A 55 5.14 -8.04 17.03
CA LEU A 55 4.22 -9.12 16.67
C LEU A 55 3.67 -8.84 15.29
N LEU A 56 3.84 -9.79 14.37
CA LEU A 56 3.50 -9.66 12.95
C LEU A 56 2.60 -10.82 12.53
N ARG A 57 1.37 -10.52 12.10
CA ARG A 57 0.53 -11.47 11.35
C ARG A 57 0.59 -11.09 9.88
N ARG A 58 1.20 -11.95 9.05
CA ARG A 58 1.46 -11.66 7.64
C ARG A 58 0.68 -12.58 6.72
N ARG A 59 0.13 -12.02 5.64
CA ARG A 59 -0.52 -12.75 4.54
C ARG A 59 0.38 -12.83 3.32
N THR A 60 1.61 -13.28 3.55
CA THR A 60 2.60 -13.47 2.48
C THR A 60 2.35 -14.82 1.80
N PRO A 61 2.37 -14.91 0.47
CA PRO A 61 2.27 -16.17 -0.25
C PRO A 61 3.26 -17.22 0.27
N GLY A 62 2.76 -18.43 0.55
CA GLY A 62 3.56 -19.53 1.10
C GLY A 62 3.68 -19.57 2.63
N ARG A 63 2.96 -18.70 3.35
CA ARG A 63 2.81 -18.78 4.81
C ARG A 63 1.37 -19.15 5.20
N ASP A 64 1.25 -19.88 6.29
CA ASP A 64 -0.02 -20.08 6.97
C ASP A 64 -0.47 -18.76 7.63
N HIS A 65 -1.77 -18.47 7.54
CA HIS A 65 -2.38 -17.24 8.05
C HIS A 65 -2.87 -17.36 9.50
N ASP A 66 -2.68 -18.55 10.08
CA ASP A 66 -3.06 -18.91 11.45
C ASP A 66 -1.90 -18.76 12.44
N HIS A 67 -0.79 -18.14 12.03
CA HIS A 67 0.33 -17.80 12.93
C HIS A 67 0.56 -16.30 13.10
N VAL A 68 1.22 -15.96 14.20
CA VAL A 68 1.78 -14.64 14.52
C VAL A 68 3.28 -14.82 14.79
N GLU A 69 4.10 -14.08 14.06
CA GLU A 69 5.55 -14.04 14.29
C GLU A 69 5.86 -13.04 15.41
N LEU A 70 6.63 -13.47 16.40
CA LEU A 70 7.15 -12.63 17.47
C LEU A 70 8.65 -12.45 17.28
N LEU A 71 9.08 -11.20 17.09
CA LEU A 71 10.47 -10.79 17.08
C LEU A 71 10.79 -10.06 18.37
N ILE A 72 11.88 -10.43 19.04
CA ILE A 72 12.38 -9.74 20.23
C ILE A 72 13.84 -9.42 20.02
N GLY A 73 14.24 -8.18 20.28
CA GLY A 73 15.66 -7.82 20.26
C GLY A 73 15.93 -6.32 20.30
N GLY A 74 17.20 -5.96 20.14
CA GLY A 74 17.64 -4.58 20.20
C GLY A 74 17.14 -3.70 19.05
N VAL A 75 16.76 -2.45 19.36
CA VAL A 75 16.48 -1.42 18.35
C VAL A 75 17.66 -0.47 18.23
N ARG A 76 18.15 -0.27 17.01
CA ARG A 76 19.18 0.71 16.68
C ARG A 76 18.71 1.66 15.60
N LYS A 77 19.29 2.86 15.57
CA LYS A 77 19.07 3.83 14.49
C LYS A 77 20.06 3.56 13.36
N ALA A 78 19.63 3.76 12.12
CA ALA A 78 20.48 3.76 10.94
C ALA A 78 20.40 5.13 10.26
N GLY A 79 21.47 5.52 9.57
CA GLY A 79 21.48 6.75 8.77
C GLY A 79 20.90 6.54 7.38
N ARG A 80 21.25 5.39 6.77
CA ARG A 80 20.87 5.04 5.40
C ARG A 80 20.27 3.64 5.33
N LEU A 81 19.48 3.38 4.29
CA LEU A 81 18.99 2.03 3.98
C LEU A 81 20.13 1.04 3.74
N ALA A 82 21.26 1.51 3.19
CA ALA A 82 22.46 0.69 3.01
C ALA A 82 23.02 0.11 4.33
N ASP A 83 22.76 0.75 5.47
CA ASP A 83 23.27 0.34 6.80
C ASP A 83 22.35 -0.69 7.50
N LEU A 84 21.25 -1.07 6.84
CA LEU A 84 20.34 -2.08 7.36
C LEU A 84 21.01 -3.47 7.33
N PRO A 85 20.84 -4.28 8.39
CA PRO A 85 21.43 -5.61 8.44
C PRO A 85 20.63 -6.58 7.57
N VAL A 86 21.35 -7.41 6.80
CA VAL A 86 20.79 -8.48 5.97
C VAL A 86 21.54 -9.78 6.27
N GLY A 87 21.10 -10.45 7.34
CA GLY A 87 21.80 -11.61 7.92
C GLY A 87 20.90 -12.80 8.16
N ALA A 88 21.39 -13.74 8.98
CA ALA A 88 20.63 -14.88 9.45
C ALA A 88 19.51 -14.46 10.42
N SER A 89 19.80 -13.50 11.31
CA SER A 89 18.80 -12.91 12.19
C SER A 89 17.86 -11.98 11.39
N PRO A 90 16.53 -12.12 11.54
CA PRO A 90 15.57 -11.20 10.95
C PRO A 90 15.77 -9.77 11.44
N ALA A 91 15.65 -8.80 10.54
CA ALA A 91 15.74 -7.38 10.85
C ALA A 91 14.48 -6.66 10.38
N LEU A 92 13.77 -6.02 11.29
CA LEU A 92 12.58 -5.23 10.99
C LEU A 92 12.92 -3.74 10.99
N ALA A 93 13.07 -3.16 9.81
CA ALA A 93 13.29 -1.74 9.63
C ALA A 93 11.97 -0.98 9.61
N LEU A 94 11.91 0.12 10.36
CA LEU A 94 10.86 1.14 10.34
C LEU A 94 11.40 2.29 9.51
N VAL A 95 10.97 2.37 8.25
CA VAL A 95 11.45 3.35 7.28
C VAL A 95 10.53 4.58 7.30
N PRO A 96 10.99 5.75 7.77
CA PRO A 96 10.18 6.96 7.79
C PRO A 96 10.09 7.57 6.39
N PHE A 97 9.04 8.36 6.14
CA PHE A 97 8.84 9.03 4.85
C PHE A 97 10.01 9.94 4.47
N ARG A 98 10.66 10.58 5.46
CA ARG A 98 11.83 11.43 5.23
C ARG A 98 13.01 10.71 4.58
N GLN A 99 13.05 9.37 4.63
CA GLN A 99 14.10 8.58 3.98
C GLN A 99 14.07 8.70 2.45
N ILE A 100 12.98 9.21 1.86
CA ILE A 100 12.88 9.52 0.43
C ILE A 100 13.99 10.49 -0.03
N ALA A 101 14.58 11.27 0.87
CA ALA A 101 15.74 12.11 0.60
C ALA A 101 16.93 11.33 0.03
N GLU A 102 17.07 10.02 0.31
CA GLU A 102 18.10 9.17 -0.31
C GLU A 102 17.92 9.02 -1.83
N ARG A 103 16.71 9.26 -2.36
CA ARG A 103 16.44 9.32 -3.81
C ARG A 103 16.69 10.71 -4.40
N GLY A 104 17.07 11.69 -3.58
CA GLY A 104 17.22 13.09 -3.99
C GLY A 104 15.88 13.80 -4.23
N PHE A 105 14.80 13.35 -3.59
CA PHE A 105 13.48 13.98 -3.69
C PHE A 105 13.22 14.91 -2.52
N ASP A 106 12.39 15.92 -2.79
CA ASP A 106 12.00 16.95 -1.84
C ASP A 106 11.17 16.36 -0.69
N VAL A 107 11.47 16.73 0.56
CA VAL A 107 10.75 16.23 1.72
C VAL A 107 10.90 17.15 2.93
N ARG A 108 9.82 17.30 3.70
CA ARG A 108 9.89 17.92 5.02
C ARG A 108 10.53 16.98 6.03
N ASP A 109 11.75 17.29 6.43
CA ASP A 109 12.45 16.57 7.49
C ASP A 109 11.82 16.89 8.86
N ASP A 110 11.22 15.89 9.50
CA ASP A 110 10.65 15.97 10.84
C ASP A 110 11.50 15.27 11.90
N GLY A 111 12.72 14.84 11.55
CA GLY A 111 13.65 14.15 12.41
C GLY A 111 13.24 12.71 12.78
N THR A 112 12.20 12.14 12.16
CA THR A 112 11.79 10.75 12.45
C THR A 112 12.89 9.78 12.03
N PRO A 113 13.41 8.94 12.95
CA PRO A 113 14.57 8.12 12.66
C PRO A 113 14.24 6.92 11.76
N LEU A 114 15.19 6.52 10.93
CA LEU A 114 15.25 5.15 10.41
C LEU A 114 15.68 4.25 11.57
N SER A 115 14.78 3.41 12.04
CA SER A 115 15.00 2.50 13.17
C SER A 115 14.96 1.06 12.68
N VAL A 116 15.76 0.18 13.27
CA VAL A 116 15.74 -1.25 12.95
C VAL A 116 15.78 -2.07 14.22
N LEU A 117 14.78 -2.96 14.36
CA LEU A 117 14.78 -4.01 15.36
C LEU A 117 15.55 -5.20 14.77
N VAL A 118 16.64 -5.59 15.40
CA VAL A 118 17.39 -6.80 15.03
C VAL A 118 16.96 -7.89 16.01
N ALA A 119 16.35 -8.96 15.49
CA ALA A 119 15.80 -10.00 16.34
C ALA A 119 16.93 -10.88 16.91
N ASP A 120 17.05 -10.87 18.23
CA ASP A 120 17.87 -11.83 18.98
C ASP A 120 17.08 -13.14 19.15
N GLU A 121 15.76 -13.04 19.25
CA GLU A 121 14.83 -14.16 19.36
C GLU A 121 13.68 -13.99 18.35
N SER A 122 13.28 -15.10 17.72
CA SER A 122 12.15 -15.17 16.79
C SER A 122 11.31 -16.40 17.10
N TYR A 123 10.00 -16.21 17.18
CA TYR A 123 9.02 -17.28 17.43
C TYR A 123 7.89 -17.22 16.43
N GLU A 124 7.34 -18.39 16.10
CA GLU A 124 6.09 -18.53 15.35
C GLU A 124 5.05 -19.11 16.31
N LEU A 125 3.97 -18.36 16.55
CA LEU A 125 2.97 -18.66 17.57
C LEU A 125 1.60 -18.85 16.91
N GLU A 126 0.83 -19.82 17.40
CA GLU A 126 -0.56 -20.01 16.99
C GLU A 126 -1.41 -18.78 17.27
N LEU A 127 -2.16 -18.32 16.27
CA LEU A 127 -3.02 -17.14 16.36
C LEU A 127 -4.05 -17.28 17.48
N ALA A 128 -4.63 -18.48 17.63
CA ALA A 128 -5.61 -18.76 18.67
C ALA A 128 -5.03 -18.57 20.07
N GLU A 129 -3.81 -19.06 20.31
CA GLU A 129 -3.11 -18.91 21.59
C GLU A 129 -2.72 -17.46 21.87
N VAL A 130 -2.23 -16.75 20.85
CA VAL A 130 -1.90 -15.32 20.95
C VAL A 130 -3.14 -14.50 21.28
N LEU A 131 -4.27 -14.73 20.59
CA LEU A 131 -5.53 -14.03 20.86
C LEU A 131 -6.04 -14.27 22.29
N ALA A 132 -5.82 -15.47 22.83
CA ALA A 132 -6.18 -15.83 24.20
C ALA A 132 -5.24 -15.18 25.24
N ALA A 133 -3.95 -15.05 24.94
CA ALA A 133 -2.94 -14.49 25.85
C ALA A 133 -2.89 -12.95 25.84
N LEU A 134 -3.28 -12.30 24.75
CA LEU A 134 -3.21 -10.83 24.64
C LEU A 134 -4.20 -10.12 25.58
N PRO A 135 -3.84 -8.96 26.15
CA PRO A 135 -4.75 -8.13 26.93
C PRO A 135 -6.01 -7.76 26.13
N ALA A 136 -7.16 -7.78 26.80
CA ALA A 136 -8.46 -7.53 26.18
C ALA A 136 -9.16 -6.27 26.69
N HIS A 137 -8.47 -5.44 27.49
CA HIS A 137 -9.06 -4.23 28.06
C HIS A 137 -9.32 -3.16 27.00
N ASP A 138 -10.19 -2.22 27.35
CA ASP A 138 -10.50 -1.11 26.47
C ASP A 138 -9.45 -0.01 26.54
N VAL A 139 -8.97 0.43 25.37
CA VAL A 139 -8.02 1.54 25.26
C VAL A 139 -8.81 2.81 24.95
N THR A 140 -8.82 3.74 25.91
CA THR A 140 -9.56 4.99 25.78
C THR A 140 -8.65 6.07 25.19
N VAL A 141 -9.08 6.63 24.06
CA VAL A 141 -8.46 7.82 23.48
C VAL A 141 -9.24 9.06 23.93
N VAL A 142 -8.58 10.12 24.37
CA VAL A 142 -9.15 11.43 24.71
C VAL A 142 -8.63 12.50 23.74
N ASP A 143 -9.17 13.72 23.79
CA ASP A 143 -8.72 14.87 22.98
C ASP A 143 -8.59 14.56 21.48
N ARG A 144 -9.63 13.91 20.96
CA ARG A 144 -9.67 13.38 19.60
C ARG A 144 -9.99 14.48 18.59
N GLY A 145 -9.22 14.55 17.51
CA GLY A 145 -9.52 15.47 16.41
C GLY A 145 -8.59 15.33 15.23
N PHE A 146 -9.02 15.78 14.05
CA PHE A 146 -8.11 15.95 12.93
C PHE A 146 -7.27 17.21 13.12
N ASP A 147 -6.00 17.17 12.71
CA ASP A 147 -5.15 18.36 12.70
C ASP A 147 -5.52 19.36 11.61
N VAL A 148 -6.09 18.87 10.51
CA VAL A 148 -6.69 19.68 9.45
C VAL A 148 -8.20 19.42 9.44
N PRO A 149 -9.04 20.43 9.76
CA PRO A 149 -10.49 20.32 9.71
C PRO A 149 -11.04 19.92 8.33
N ASP A 150 -12.27 19.43 8.28
CA ASP A 150 -12.89 18.94 7.03
C ASP A 150 -13.00 20.02 5.94
N GLU A 151 -13.33 21.26 6.31
CA GLU A 151 -13.45 22.38 5.37
C GLU A 151 -12.11 22.76 4.78
N GLU A 152 -11.10 22.95 5.63
CA GLU A 152 -9.73 23.26 5.21
C GLU A 152 -9.14 22.14 4.35
N TYR A 153 -9.36 20.87 4.71
CA TYR A 153 -8.92 19.74 3.89
C TYR A 153 -9.61 19.71 2.52
N ALA A 154 -10.90 20.05 2.45
CA ALA A 154 -11.61 20.17 1.18
C ALA A 154 -11.05 21.32 0.32
N ASP A 155 -10.66 22.43 0.93
CA ASP A 155 -10.01 23.54 0.24
C ASP A 155 -8.65 23.13 -0.32
N ILE A 156 -7.83 22.43 0.46
CA ILE A 156 -6.55 21.86 0.01
C ILE A 156 -6.78 20.95 -1.21
N VAL A 157 -7.76 20.04 -1.15
CA VAL A 157 -8.07 19.14 -2.27
C VAL A 157 -8.47 19.92 -3.52
N ARG A 158 -9.34 20.95 -3.40
CA ARG A 158 -9.74 21.78 -4.55
C ARG A 158 -8.54 22.52 -5.16
N ARG A 159 -7.62 23.01 -4.32
CA ARG A 159 -6.39 23.67 -4.78
C ARG A 159 -5.46 22.70 -5.49
N VAL A 160 -5.21 21.51 -4.95
CA VAL A 160 -4.39 20.49 -5.64
C VAL A 160 -4.96 20.12 -7.01
N ILE A 161 -6.28 19.95 -7.11
CA ILE A 161 -6.94 19.64 -8.39
C ILE A 161 -6.75 20.80 -9.39
N ARG A 162 -6.97 22.05 -8.97
CA ARG A 162 -6.93 23.20 -9.87
C ARG A 162 -5.51 23.64 -10.22
N ASP A 163 -4.64 23.71 -9.22
CA ASP A 163 -3.33 24.37 -9.28
C ASP A 163 -2.21 23.38 -9.62
N GLU A 164 -2.38 22.09 -9.33
CA GLU A 164 -1.37 21.06 -9.63
C GLU A 164 -1.82 20.19 -10.80
N ILE A 165 -2.93 19.44 -10.63
CA ILE A 165 -3.43 18.54 -11.68
C ILE A 165 -3.87 19.34 -12.92
N GLY A 166 -4.61 20.43 -12.71
CA GLY A 166 -5.10 21.31 -13.77
C GLY A 166 -4.01 22.03 -14.56
N GLN A 167 -2.79 22.12 -14.01
CA GLN A 167 -1.61 22.70 -14.66
C GLN A 167 -0.66 21.64 -15.23
N GLY A 168 -1.01 20.36 -15.13
CA GLY A 168 -0.21 19.26 -15.68
C GLY A 168 0.98 18.84 -14.82
N GLU A 169 1.02 19.22 -13.53
CA GLU A 169 2.08 18.81 -12.60
C GLU A 169 2.09 17.29 -12.35
N GLY A 170 0.96 16.62 -12.50
CA GLY A 170 0.83 15.18 -12.34
C GLY A 170 -0.60 14.70 -12.52
N ALA A 171 -0.76 13.37 -12.54
CA ALA A 171 -2.06 12.75 -12.74
C ALA A 171 -2.85 12.58 -11.44
N ASN A 172 -2.14 12.30 -10.34
CA ASN A 172 -2.74 12.10 -9.02
C ASN A 172 -1.76 12.48 -7.90
N PHE A 173 -2.31 12.89 -6.76
CA PHE A 173 -1.55 13.26 -5.56
C PHE A 173 -2.33 12.84 -4.32
N VAL A 174 -1.61 12.40 -3.29
CA VAL A 174 -2.18 11.99 -2.01
C VAL A 174 -1.71 12.95 -0.94
N ILE A 175 -2.64 13.71 -0.36
CA ILE A 175 -2.35 14.66 0.72
C ILE A 175 -2.82 14.10 2.05
N ARG A 176 -1.91 14.04 3.03
CA ARG A 176 -2.16 13.55 4.38
C ARG A 176 -2.94 14.56 5.22
N ARG A 177 -3.79 14.04 6.10
CA ARG A 177 -4.16 14.67 7.38
C ARG A 177 -4.04 13.65 8.52
N THR A 178 -4.01 14.10 9.77
CA THR A 178 -3.72 13.24 10.94
C THR A 178 -4.88 13.27 11.92
N PHE A 179 -5.36 12.10 12.33
CA PHE A 179 -6.26 11.98 13.47
C PHE A 179 -5.47 11.91 14.78
N ARG A 180 -5.53 12.93 15.60
CA ARG A 180 -4.80 13.01 16.87
C ARG A 180 -5.69 12.61 18.02
N GLY A 181 -5.06 12.18 19.10
CA GLY A 181 -5.69 11.90 20.37
C GLY A 181 -4.64 11.62 21.44
N GLU A 182 -5.06 11.42 22.66
CA GLU A 182 -4.19 11.02 23.76
C GLU A 182 -4.68 9.73 24.38
N ILE A 183 -3.76 8.83 24.73
CA ILE A 183 -4.07 7.63 25.52
C ILE A 183 -3.41 7.83 26.89
N PRO A 184 -4.18 8.23 27.91
CA PRO A 184 -3.65 8.45 29.25
C PRO A 184 -2.99 7.18 29.80
N GLY A 185 -1.77 7.30 30.29
CA GLY A 185 -1.05 6.15 30.87
C GLY A 185 -0.66 5.06 29.86
N PHE A 186 -0.58 5.39 28.57
CA PHE A 186 -0.25 4.43 27.52
C PHE A 186 0.99 3.58 27.86
N GLY A 187 0.81 2.26 27.82
CA GLY A 187 1.89 1.29 27.98
C GLY A 187 1.81 0.14 26.97
N ARG A 188 2.72 -0.82 27.13
CA ARG A 188 2.79 -2.03 26.29
C ARG A 188 1.48 -2.82 26.29
N ALA A 189 0.80 -2.89 27.44
CA ALA A 189 -0.50 -3.55 27.54
C ALA A 189 -1.54 -2.94 26.59
N ASP A 190 -1.57 -1.61 26.45
CA ASP A 190 -2.48 -0.93 25.52
C ASP A 190 -2.12 -1.19 24.06
N ALA A 191 -0.83 -1.17 23.72
CA ALA A 191 -0.35 -1.50 22.38
C ALA A 191 -0.77 -2.93 21.98
N LEU A 192 -0.62 -3.89 22.89
CA LEU A 192 -1.01 -5.28 22.70
C LEU A 192 -2.54 -5.46 22.66
N ALA A 193 -3.30 -4.70 23.46
CA ALA A 193 -4.77 -4.70 23.40
C ALA A 193 -5.30 -4.16 22.07
N LEU A 194 -4.70 -3.07 21.55
CA LEU A 194 -5.02 -2.55 20.22
C LEU A 194 -4.71 -3.58 19.12
N PHE A 195 -3.56 -4.24 19.20
CA PHE A 195 -3.20 -5.31 18.28
C PHE A 195 -4.20 -6.48 18.30
N ARG A 196 -4.60 -6.93 19.50
CA ARG A 196 -5.63 -7.97 19.66
C ARG A 196 -6.93 -7.61 18.96
N ARG A 197 -7.38 -6.37 19.10
CA ARG A 197 -8.60 -5.88 18.44
C ARG A 197 -8.49 -5.91 16.92
N LEU A 198 -7.33 -5.54 16.38
CA LEU A 198 -7.07 -5.64 14.94
C LEU A 198 -7.05 -7.10 14.46
N LEU A 199 -6.41 -8.01 15.21
CA LEU A 199 -6.39 -9.43 14.88
C LEU A 199 -7.80 -10.05 14.81
N ALA A 200 -8.68 -9.64 15.72
CA ALA A 200 -10.06 -10.15 15.81
C ALA A 200 -11.02 -9.47 14.81
N GLY A 201 -10.82 -8.18 14.53
CA GLY A 201 -11.77 -7.35 13.79
C GLY A 201 -11.45 -7.14 12.32
N GLU A 202 -10.17 -7.11 11.94
CA GLU A 202 -9.75 -6.74 10.58
C GLU A 202 -9.61 -7.97 9.67
N ARG A 203 -10.03 -7.84 8.40
CA ARG A 203 -9.96 -8.90 7.39
C ARG A 203 -9.34 -8.35 6.11
N GLY A 204 -8.49 -9.15 5.46
CA GLY A 204 -7.86 -8.76 4.20
C GLY A 204 -6.64 -7.85 4.34
N ALA A 205 -6.21 -7.52 5.57
CA ALA A 205 -4.93 -6.86 5.80
C ALA A 205 -3.78 -7.75 5.30
N TYR A 206 -2.83 -7.14 4.60
CA TYR A 206 -1.59 -7.80 4.21
C TYR A 206 -0.76 -8.10 5.47
N TRP A 207 -0.54 -7.09 6.31
CA TRP A 207 0.07 -7.24 7.62
C TRP A 207 -0.82 -6.64 8.70
N THR A 208 -1.05 -7.37 9.78
CA THR A 208 -1.49 -6.82 11.06
C THR A 208 -0.32 -6.88 12.02
N PHE A 209 0.02 -5.76 12.66
CA PHE A 209 1.25 -5.67 13.45
C PHE A 209 1.14 -4.77 14.68
N VAL A 210 2.00 -5.05 15.65
CA VAL A 210 2.46 -4.11 16.67
C VAL A 210 3.97 -4.16 16.75
N VAL A 211 4.61 -3.00 16.71
CA VAL A 211 6.07 -2.84 16.86
C VAL A 211 6.33 -1.88 18.00
N HIS A 212 6.92 -2.36 19.09
CA HIS A 212 7.27 -1.57 20.26
C HIS A 212 8.79 -1.38 20.32
N THR A 213 9.24 -0.15 20.15
CA THR A 213 10.67 0.20 20.08
C THR A 213 11.30 0.62 21.41
N GLY A 214 10.52 0.57 22.50
CA GLY A 214 10.91 1.03 23.83
C GLY A 214 10.13 2.29 24.20
N ASP A 215 10.30 3.36 23.44
CA ASP A 215 9.59 4.63 23.66
C ASP A 215 8.50 4.91 22.61
N ARG A 216 8.34 4.08 21.58
CA ARG A 216 7.32 4.28 20.54
C ARG A 216 6.69 2.97 20.12
N ALA A 217 5.38 3.00 19.88
CA ALA A 217 4.62 1.87 19.36
C ALA A 217 3.98 2.20 18.01
N LEU A 218 4.22 1.36 17.00
CA LEU A 218 3.45 1.35 15.75
C LEU A 218 2.44 0.20 15.81
N VAL A 219 1.14 0.50 15.71
CA VAL A 219 0.08 -0.52 15.70
C VAL A 219 -0.78 -0.33 14.46
N GLY A 220 -0.88 -1.33 13.60
CA GLY A 220 -1.54 -1.15 12.31
C GLY A 220 -2.02 -2.44 11.66
N ALA A 221 -2.90 -2.26 10.67
CA ALA A 221 -3.36 -3.31 9.78
C ALA A 221 -3.31 -2.81 8.34
N SER A 222 -2.16 -2.98 7.69
CA SER A 222 -1.92 -2.46 6.35
C SER A 222 -2.45 -3.44 5.30
N PRO A 223 -3.29 -3.00 4.34
CA PRO A 223 -3.78 -3.86 3.27
C PRO A 223 -2.77 -4.02 2.12
N GLU A 224 -1.73 -3.19 2.06
CA GLU A 224 -0.95 -3.01 0.84
C GLU A 224 0.51 -3.41 1.02
N VAL A 225 1.00 -4.14 0.03
CA VAL A 225 2.41 -4.52 -0.08
C VAL A 225 3.16 -3.33 -0.67
N HIS A 226 4.20 -2.88 0.01
CA HIS A 226 5.16 -1.94 -0.58
C HIS A 226 6.03 -2.66 -1.61
N VAL A 227 6.80 -3.65 -1.16
CA VAL A 227 7.64 -4.49 -2.02
C VAL A 227 7.98 -5.79 -1.32
N ARG A 228 8.11 -6.88 -2.10
CA ARG A 228 8.60 -8.17 -1.62
C ARG A 228 9.74 -8.64 -2.50
N MET A 229 10.71 -9.32 -1.92
CA MET A 229 11.75 -10.03 -2.64
C MET A 229 11.98 -11.41 -2.06
N SER A 230 11.91 -12.44 -2.89
CA SER A 230 12.25 -13.83 -2.53
C SER A 230 12.78 -14.58 -3.75
N GLY A 231 13.87 -15.33 -3.58
CA GLY A 231 14.50 -16.09 -4.68
C GLY A 231 14.81 -15.23 -5.90
N GLY A 232 15.30 -14.00 -5.69
CA GLY A 232 15.59 -13.02 -6.75
C GLY A 232 14.36 -12.48 -7.49
N THR A 233 13.15 -12.71 -6.97
CA THR A 233 11.90 -12.22 -7.57
C THR A 233 11.37 -11.06 -6.74
N VAL A 234 11.29 -9.88 -7.34
CA VAL A 234 10.66 -8.70 -6.76
C VAL A 234 9.18 -8.66 -7.14
N VAL A 235 8.33 -8.38 -6.16
CA VAL A 235 6.88 -8.27 -6.33
C VAL A 235 6.37 -6.97 -5.72
N MET A 236 5.55 -6.25 -6.47
CA MET A 236 4.78 -5.08 -6.02
C MET A 236 3.30 -5.31 -6.31
N ASN A 237 2.42 -4.68 -5.53
CA ASN A 237 0.98 -4.88 -5.64
C ASN A 237 0.27 -3.53 -5.68
N PRO A 238 0.20 -2.87 -6.85
CA PRO A 238 -0.57 -1.63 -6.99
C PRO A 238 -2.05 -1.90 -6.70
N ILE A 239 -2.58 -1.19 -5.71
CA ILE A 239 -4.00 -1.26 -5.30
C ILE A 239 -4.64 0.11 -5.58
N SER A 240 -5.74 0.10 -6.32
CA SER A 240 -6.57 1.30 -6.52
C SER A 240 -7.98 0.91 -6.90
N GLY A 241 -8.90 1.88 -6.84
CA GLY A 241 -10.33 1.64 -6.96
C GLY A 241 -10.92 1.04 -5.69
N THR A 242 -12.03 1.58 -5.22
CA THR A 242 -12.64 1.18 -3.94
C THR A 242 -14.11 0.87 -4.07
N TYR A 243 -14.45 -0.40 -3.96
CA TYR A 243 -15.83 -0.86 -3.85
C TYR A 243 -16.27 -0.88 -2.39
N ARG A 244 -17.09 0.08 -1.99
CA ARG A 244 -17.64 0.13 -0.63
C ARG A 244 -18.80 -0.82 -0.49
N TYR A 245 -18.74 -1.73 0.49
CA TYR A 245 -19.85 -2.65 0.72
C TYR A 245 -21.09 -1.90 1.21
N PRO A 246 -22.25 -2.12 0.58
CA PRO A 246 -23.53 -1.66 1.10
C PRO A 246 -23.80 -2.20 2.50
N ALA A 247 -24.71 -1.58 3.25
CA ALA A 247 -25.06 -2.02 4.60
C ALA A 247 -25.61 -3.47 4.63
N GLN A 248 -26.30 -3.86 3.56
CA GLN A 248 -26.84 -5.20 3.32
C GLN A 248 -25.79 -6.22 2.81
N GLY A 249 -24.54 -5.80 2.63
CA GLY A 249 -23.48 -6.60 2.02
C GLY A 249 -23.36 -6.40 0.50
N PRO A 250 -22.25 -6.87 -0.10
CA PRO A 250 -22.01 -6.75 -1.53
C PRO A 250 -22.94 -7.67 -2.35
N THR A 251 -23.44 -7.19 -3.49
CA THR A 251 -24.17 -8.02 -4.47
C THR A 251 -23.39 -8.15 -5.78
N PRO A 252 -23.62 -9.20 -6.61
CA PRO A 252 -22.99 -9.32 -7.92
C PRO A 252 -23.23 -8.10 -8.82
N GLU A 253 -24.43 -7.53 -8.81
CA GLU A 253 -24.80 -6.39 -9.66
C GLU A 253 -24.05 -5.12 -9.26
N SER A 254 -23.97 -4.85 -7.95
CA SER A 254 -23.26 -3.70 -7.42
C SER A 254 -21.74 -3.81 -7.60
N LEU A 255 -21.19 -5.02 -7.50
CA LEU A 255 -19.80 -5.30 -7.83
C LEU A 255 -19.52 -5.12 -9.33
N LEU A 256 -20.36 -5.65 -10.22
CA LEU A 256 -20.21 -5.48 -11.66
C LEU A 256 -20.33 -4.01 -12.09
N ALA A 257 -21.20 -3.23 -11.44
CA ALA A 257 -21.29 -1.80 -11.67
C ALA A 257 -19.99 -1.06 -11.30
N PHE A 258 -19.36 -1.43 -10.19
CA PHE A 258 -18.04 -0.92 -9.80
C PHE A 258 -16.94 -1.34 -10.78
N LEU A 259 -16.89 -2.62 -11.17
CA LEU A 259 -15.89 -3.12 -12.14
C LEU A 259 -16.06 -2.50 -13.53
N GLY A 260 -17.28 -2.08 -13.88
CA GLY A 260 -17.58 -1.35 -15.10
C GLY A 260 -17.38 0.17 -15.01
N ASP A 261 -17.02 0.71 -13.84
CA ASP A 261 -16.78 2.15 -13.68
C ASP A 261 -15.46 2.55 -14.35
N ARG A 262 -15.57 3.43 -15.34
CA ARG A 262 -14.42 3.96 -16.08
C ARG A 262 -13.46 4.74 -15.17
N LYS A 263 -13.98 5.48 -14.18
CA LYS A 263 -13.14 6.23 -13.24
C LYS A 263 -12.24 5.29 -12.47
N GLU A 264 -12.82 4.24 -11.88
CA GLU A 264 -12.09 3.31 -11.01
C GLU A 264 -11.06 2.48 -11.79
N SER A 265 -11.40 2.06 -13.01
CA SER A 265 -10.46 1.35 -13.91
C SER A 265 -9.33 2.23 -14.44
N GLU A 266 -9.60 3.51 -14.74
CA GLU A 266 -8.56 4.49 -15.12
C GLU A 266 -7.62 4.77 -13.94
N GLU A 267 -8.15 4.95 -12.73
CA GLU A 267 -7.36 5.15 -11.52
C GLU A 267 -6.39 3.98 -11.25
N LEU A 268 -6.86 2.74 -11.41
CA LEU A 268 -5.99 1.56 -11.29
C LEU A 268 -4.92 1.52 -12.37
N SER A 269 -5.28 1.79 -13.62
CA SER A 269 -4.33 1.76 -14.74
C SER A 269 -3.21 2.80 -14.56
N MET A 270 -3.55 4.00 -14.07
CA MET A 270 -2.57 5.05 -13.77
C MET A 270 -1.55 4.62 -12.71
N VAL A 271 -2.01 3.98 -11.63
CA VAL A 271 -1.13 3.49 -10.56
C VAL A 271 -0.24 2.34 -11.07
N VAL A 272 -0.79 1.42 -11.85
CA VAL A 272 -0.03 0.32 -12.46
C VAL A 272 1.09 0.84 -13.35
N ASP A 273 0.82 1.85 -14.19
CA ASP A 273 1.83 2.44 -15.06
C ASP A 273 2.96 3.12 -14.27
N GLU A 274 2.66 3.76 -13.14
CA GLU A 274 3.68 4.37 -12.28
C GLU A 274 4.54 3.31 -11.57
N GLU A 275 3.92 2.30 -10.97
CA GLU A 275 4.67 1.22 -10.30
C GLU A 275 5.43 0.34 -11.29
N LEU A 276 4.97 0.23 -12.54
CA LEU A 276 5.73 -0.46 -13.58
C LEU A 276 7.02 0.27 -13.91
N LYS A 277 7.08 1.61 -13.79
CA LYS A 277 8.34 2.38 -13.92
C LYS A 277 9.31 2.04 -12.78
N MET A 278 8.81 1.89 -11.56
CA MET A 278 9.63 1.41 -10.43
C MET A 278 10.15 0.00 -10.69
N MET A 279 9.28 -0.91 -11.12
CA MET A 279 9.63 -2.29 -11.47
C MET A 279 10.66 -2.35 -12.62
N CYS A 280 10.63 -1.42 -13.57
CA CYS A 280 11.64 -1.31 -14.62
C CYS A 280 13.01 -0.82 -14.11
N THR A 281 13.03 -0.15 -12.96
CA THR A 281 14.27 0.31 -12.30
C THR A 281 14.89 -0.82 -11.49
N VAL A 282 14.07 -1.61 -10.77
CA VAL A 282 14.56 -2.69 -9.90
C VAL A 282 14.68 -4.05 -10.59
N GLY A 283 13.94 -4.30 -11.66
CA GLY A 283 13.95 -5.57 -12.39
C GLY A 283 14.98 -5.59 -13.51
N ASP A 284 15.83 -6.62 -13.56
CA ASP A 284 16.91 -6.80 -14.54
C ASP A 284 16.41 -6.73 -16.00
N MET A 285 15.18 -7.22 -16.23
CA MET A 285 14.50 -7.25 -17.52
C MET A 285 13.16 -6.49 -17.51
N GLY A 286 12.93 -5.67 -16.48
CA GLY A 286 11.64 -5.06 -16.17
C GLY A 286 10.67 -6.02 -15.48
N GLY A 287 9.37 -5.70 -15.57
CA GLY A 287 8.30 -6.43 -14.90
C GLY A 287 7.25 -7.03 -15.84
N VAL A 288 6.58 -8.08 -15.36
CA VAL A 288 5.32 -8.58 -15.91
C VAL A 288 4.16 -8.13 -15.04
N VAL A 289 3.02 -7.85 -15.67
CA VAL A 289 1.78 -7.45 -15.01
C VAL A 289 0.84 -8.66 -14.95
N VAL A 290 0.34 -9.00 -13.77
CA VAL A 290 -0.56 -10.14 -13.52
C VAL A 290 -1.83 -9.63 -12.85
N GLY A 291 -3.01 -9.94 -13.39
CA GLY A 291 -4.29 -9.46 -12.86
C GLY A 291 -5.23 -8.95 -13.97
N PRO A 292 -6.26 -8.17 -13.62
CA PRO A 292 -6.57 -7.64 -12.28
C PRO A 292 -7.15 -8.71 -11.34
N ARG A 293 -7.12 -8.48 -10.03
CA ARG A 293 -7.76 -9.29 -8.99
C ARG A 293 -8.61 -8.42 -8.08
N LEU A 294 -9.60 -9.04 -7.43
CA LEU A 294 -10.38 -8.39 -6.38
C LEU A 294 -9.79 -8.77 -5.01
N LYS A 295 -9.47 -7.76 -4.21
CA LYS A 295 -9.02 -7.91 -2.82
C LYS A 295 -10.15 -7.55 -1.87
N GLU A 296 -10.79 -8.57 -1.31
CA GLU A 296 -11.88 -8.40 -0.37
C GLU A 296 -11.38 -8.09 1.05
N MET A 297 -11.95 -7.07 1.68
CA MET A 297 -11.70 -6.68 3.06
C MET A 297 -13.00 -6.73 3.88
N ALA A 298 -12.95 -6.39 5.17
CA ALA A 298 -14.12 -6.46 6.05
C ALA A 298 -15.31 -5.59 5.61
N HIS A 299 -15.05 -4.45 4.97
CA HIS A 299 -16.07 -3.43 4.68
C HIS A 299 -16.04 -2.88 3.25
N LEU A 300 -15.10 -3.35 2.44
CA LEU A 300 -14.86 -2.87 1.08
C LEU A 300 -14.05 -3.92 0.33
N ALA A 301 -13.97 -3.78 -0.99
CA ALA A 301 -13.01 -4.48 -1.83
C ALA A 301 -12.21 -3.50 -2.67
N HIS A 302 -11.00 -3.89 -3.03
CA HIS A 302 -10.16 -3.15 -3.96
C HIS A 302 -9.87 -3.96 -5.21
N THR A 303 -9.60 -3.28 -6.31
CA THR A 303 -8.96 -3.90 -7.47
C THR A 303 -7.44 -3.78 -7.35
N GLU A 304 -6.73 -4.85 -7.67
CA GLU A 304 -5.27 -4.89 -7.59
C GLU A 304 -4.66 -5.58 -8.81
N TYR A 305 -3.44 -5.17 -9.14
CA TYR A 305 -2.55 -5.95 -9.99
C TYR A 305 -1.37 -6.46 -9.17
N GLU A 306 -0.64 -7.39 -9.74
CA GLU A 306 0.64 -7.83 -9.23
C GLU A 306 1.71 -7.60 -10.31
N LEU A 307 2.76 -6.88 -9.94
CA LEU A 307 3.93 -6.67 -10.78
C LEU A 307 5.03 -7.61 -10.31
N ARG A 308 5.61 -8.39 -11.23
CA ARG A 308 6.71 -9.31 -10.90
C ARG A 308 7.91 -9.06 -11.79
N GLY A 309 9.10 -8.98 -11.20
CA GLY A 309 10.36 -8.87 -11.93
C GLY A 309 11.44 -9.75 -11.31
N LYS A 310 12.42 -10.18 -12.12
CA LYS A 310 13.67 -10.75 -11.58
C LYS A 310 14.64 -9.61 -11.29
N SER A 311 15.32 -9.66 -10.16
CA SER A 311 16.29 -8.65 -9.75
C SER A 311 17.53 -9.31 -9.18
N SER A 312 18.67 -8.78 -9.59
CA SER A 312 19.99 -9.06 -9.05
C SER A 312 20.45 -8.05 -7.99
N LEU A 313 19.64 -7.02 -7.72
CA LEU A 313 19.96 -5.96 -6.77
C LEU A 313 19.94 -6.46 -5.33
N ASP A 314 20.68 -5.76 -4.47
CA ASP A 314 20.56 -5.95 -3.02
C ASP A 314 19.16 -5.50 -2.55
N VAL A 315 18.57 -6.23 -1.60
CA VAL A 315 17.26 -5.87 -1.01
C VAL A 315 17.17 -4.44 -0.50
N ARG A 316 18.29 -3.85 -0.05
CA ARG A 316 18.36 -2.45 0.41
C ARG A 316 18.28 -1.47 -0.76
N ASP A 317 18.85 -1.81 -1.91
CA ASP A 317 18.72 -1.01 -3.13
C ASP A 317 17.30 -1.13 -3.70
N VAL A 318 16.71 -2.34 -3.71
CA VAL A 318 15.30 -2.53 -4.09
C VAL A 318 14.40 -1.65 -3.21
N LEU A 319 14.58 -1.72 -1.88
CA LEU A 319 13.82 -0.92 -0.94
C LEU A 319 14.00 0.59 -1.18
N ARG A 320 15.23 1.05 -1.50
CA ARG A 320 15.52 2.47 -1.78
C ARG A 320 14.82 2.94 -3.05
N GLU A 321 14.93 2.18 -4.14
CA GLU A 321 14.39 2.58 -5.44
C GLU A 321 12.86 2.55 -5.50
N THR A 322 12.20 1.77 -4.62
CA THR A 322 10.73 1.74 -4.52
C THR A 322 10.15 2.73 -3.53
N MET A 323 10.97 3.50 -2.79
CA MET A 323 10.44 4.55 -1.89
C MET A 323 9.71 5.64 -2.67
N PHE A 324 8.49 6.03 -2.32
CA PHE A 324 7.46 5.15 -1.76
C PHE A 324 6.37 4.97 -2.82
N ALA A 325 5.46 4.02 -2.58
CA ALA A 325 4.44 3.67 -3.54
C ALA A 325 3.61 4.89 -4.01
N ALA A 326 3.26 4.88 -5.30
CA ALA A 326 2.48 5.94 -5.92
C ALA A 326 1.08 6.07 -5.29
N THR A 327 0.54 4.98 -4.76
CA THR A 327 -0.75 4.89 -4.05
C THR A 327 -0.84 5.75 -2.79
N VAL A 328 0.30 6.14 -2.21
CA VAL A 328 0.36 6.97 -0.99
C VAL A 328 1.15 8.26 -1.19
N THR A 329 1.62 8.53 -2.41
CA THR A 329 2.36 9.74 -2.79
C THR A 329 1.67 10.46 -3.94
N GLY A 330 1.72 9.88 -5.13
CA GLY A 330 1.17 10.40 -6.38
C GLY A 330 2.07 10.06 -7.56
N SER A 331 1.72 10.57 -8.74
CA SER A 331 2.45 10.35 -10.00
C SER A 331 2.59 11.66 -10.78
N PRO A 332 3.80 11.98 -11.28
CA PRO A 332 5.07 11.27 -11.06
C PRO A 332 5.59 11.42 -9.63
N VAL A 333 6.23 10.39 -9.06
CA VAL A 333 6.60 10.38 -7.62
C VAL A 333 7.47 11.56 -7.19
N GLN A 334 8.48 11.93 -7.99
CA GLN A 334 9.35 13.06 -7.65
C GLN A 334 8.55 14.36 -7.53
N ASN A 335 7.61 14.60 -8.44
CA ASN A 335 6.79 15.82 -8.38
C ASN A 335 5.72 15.73 -7.29
N ALA A 336 5.18 14.54 -7.04
CA ALA A 336 4.28 14.31 -5.92
C ALA A 336 4.93 14.67 -4.58
N CYS A 337 6.22 14.41 -4.40
CA CYS A 337 6.96 14.81 -3.21
C CYS A 337 7.00 16.34 -3.04
N ARG A 338 7.18 17.10 -4.13
CA ARG A 338 7.11 18.58 -4.11
C ARG A 338 5.71 19.10 -3.76
N VAL A 339 4.67 18.47 -4.32
CA VAL A 339 3.28 18.82 -4.00
C VAL A 339 3.00 18.54 -2.52
N ILE A 340 3.40 17.37 -2.02
CA ILE A 340 3.28 17.02 -0.59
C ILE A 340 3.97 18.08 0.28
N GLU A 341 5.18 18.50 -0.10
CA GLU A 341 5.90 19.55 0.60
C GLU A 341 5.18 20.91 0.50
N ARG A 342 4.48 21.24 -0.58
CA ARG A 342 3.72 22.50 -0.66
C ARG A 342 2.47 22.51 0.22
N TYR A 343 1.72 21.41 0.26
CA TYR A 343 0.35 21.39 0.83
C TYR A 343 0.22 20.80 2.23
N GLU A 344 1.14 19.94 2.66
CA GLU A 344 1.13 19.48 4.05
C GLU A 344 1.75 20.57 4.94
N SER A 345 1.54 20.56 6.26
CA SER A 345 2.12 21.55 7.18
C SER A 345 3.29 21.01 8.01
N GLY A 346 3.54 19.69 7.96
CA GLY A 346 4.64 19.05 8.66
C GLY A 346 5.02 17.72 8.02
N GLY A 347 6.12 17.13 8.48
CA GLY A 347 6.58 15.83 7.98
C GLY A 347 5.61 14.70 8.32
N ARG A 348 5.67 13.64 7.50
CA ARG A 348 4.78 12.48 7.56
C ARG A 348 5.13 11.46 8.66
N GLY A 349 6.27 11.61 9.32
CA GLY A 349 6.80 10.60 10.22
C GLY A 349 6.93 9.26 9.49
N TYR A 350 6.27 8.24 10.03
CA TYR A 350 6.19 6.93 9.38
C TYR A 350 5.02 6.75 8.40
N TYR A 351 4.08 7.70 8.32
CA TYR A 351 2.98 7.61 7.36
C TYR A 351 3.51 7.58 5.92
N ALA A 352 2.94 6.70 5.09
CA ALA A 352 3.40 6.44 3.71
C ALA A 352 4.84 5.91 3.61
N GLY A 353 5.52 5.70 4.74
CA GLY A 353 6.77 4.96 4.82
C GLY A 353 6.52 3.44 4.75
N ALA A 354 7.43 2.66 5.30
CA ALA A 354 7.34 1.20 5.24
C ALA A 354 7.84 0.53 6.52
N LEU A 355 7.24 -0.61 6.86
CA LEU A 355 7.97 -1.63 7.61
C LEU A 355 8.69 -2.51 6.58
N ALA A 356 9.91 -2.94 6.85
CA ALA A 356 10.64 -3.84 5.97
C ALA A 356 11.29 -4.92 6.82
N LEU A 357 10.83 -6.16 6.67
CA LEU A 357 11.47 -7.33 7.25
C LEU A 357 12.52 -7.84 6.25
N LEU A 358 13.79 -7.66 6.60
CA LEU A 358 14.94 -8.11 5.84
C LEU A 358 15.53 -9.37 6.49
N GLY A 359 16.06 -10.27 5.67
CA GLY A 359 16.74 -11.46 6.16
C GLY A 359 17.35 -12.29 5.03
N ARG A 360 17.59 -13.56 5.34
CA ARG A 360 18.00 -14.58 4.37
C ARG A 360 17.10 -15.80 4.50
N ASP A 361 16.80 -16.44 3.38
CA ASP A 361 16.11 -17.73 3.38
C ASP A 361 17.07 -18.89 3.74
N ALA A 362 16.53 -20.11 3.82
CA ALA A 362 17.30 -21.31 4.14
C ALA A 362 18.43 -21.63 3.12
N ASN A 363 18.35 -21.09 1.90
CA ASN A 363 19.38 -21.23 0.88
C ASN A 363 20.38 -20.06 0.90
N GLY A 364 20.25 -19.13 1.86
CA GLY A 364 21.09 -17.95 2.01
C GLY A 364 20.72 -16.77 1.09
N ALA A 365 19.66 -16.89 0.29
CA ALA A 365 19.21 -15.82 -0.59
C ALA A 365 18.55 -14.70 0.23
N GLN A 366 18.77 -13.45 -0.17
CA GLN A 366 18.20 -12.30 0.52
C GLN A 366 16.66 -12.30 0.40
N THR A 367 16.00 -11.91 1.48
CA THR A 367 14.54 -11.76 1.53
C THR A 367 14.15 -10.36 1.99
N LEU A 368 13.06 -9.87 1.41
CA LEU A 368 12.41 -8.62 1.79
C LEU A 368 10.91 -8.85 1.82
N ASP A 369 10.27 -8.44 2.90
CA ASP A 369 8.82 -8.36 2.97
C ASP A 369 8.43 -7.04 3.66
N SER A 370 7.71 -6.20 2.93
CA SER A 370 7.46 -4.82 3.34
C SER A 370 6.01 -4.41 3.06
N PRO A 371 5.19 -4.11 4.09
CA PRO A 371 3.94 -3.39 3.91
C PRO A 371 4.16 -1.87 3.88
N ILE A 372 3.24 -1.16 3.24
CA ILE A 372 3.17 0.31 3.36
C ILE A 372 2.61 0.68 4.73
N LEU A 373 3.15 1.73 5.36
CA LEU A 373 2.65 2.25 6.63
C LEU A 373 1.46 3.20 6.43
N ILE A 374 0.31 2.58 6.19
CA ILE A 374 -1.04 3.17 6.21
C ILE A 374 -1.93 2.40 7.20
N ARG A 375 -3.08 2.97 7.59
CA ARG A 375 -3.97 2.39 8.62
C ARG A 375 -3.18 2.00 9.89
N THR A 376 -2.26 2.88 10.30
CA THR A 376 -1.29 2.65 11.37
C THR A 376 -1.32 3.79 12.38
N ALA A 377 -1.38 3.47 13.66
CA ALA A 377 -1.19 4.39 14.77
C ALA A 377 0.29 4.50 15.14
N ASP A 378 0.79 5.73 15.33
CA ASP A 378 2.17 6.03 15.73
C ASP A 378 2.19 6.69 17.13
N ILE A 379 2.32 5.85 18.15
CA ILE A 379 2.12 6.22 19.55
C ILE A 379 3.47 6.49 20.21
N ARG A 380 3.65 7.68 20.82
CA ARG A 380 4.94 8.11 21.39
C ARG A 380 4.76 9.06 22.58
N PRO A 381 5.63 9.05 23.60
CA PRO A 381 5.53 9.98 24.71
C PRO A 381 5.70 11.43 24.23
N ARG A 382 4.99 12.37 24.85
CA ARG A 382 5.21 13.79 24.59
C ARG A 382 6.57 14.14 25.18
N ARG A 383 7.47 14.73 24.37
CA ARG A 383 8.56 15.52 24.94
C ARG A 383 7.93 16.83 25.42
N PHE A 384 7.79 16.97 26.73
CA PHE A 384 7.52 18.28 27.30
C PHE A 384 8.79 19.10 27.15
N ALA A 385 8.67 20.33 26.65
CA ALA A 385 9.60 21.36 27.08
C ALA A 385 9.37 21.46 28.59
N GLU A 386 10.31 20.92 29.36
CA GLU A 386 10.39 20.94 30.82
C GLU A 386 9.13 20.51 31.60
N GLY A 387 9.14 19.26 32.09
CA GLY A 387 8.45 18.88 33.33
C GLY A 387 6.93 18.71 33.30
N ALA A 388 6.42 17.62 32.73
CA ALA A 388 5.22 16.91 33.23
C ALA A 388 5.01 15.63 32.41
N GLY A 389 5.24 14.43 32.94
CA GLY A 389 5.06 13.20 32.16
C GLY A 389 3.60 12.94 31.75
N ARG A 390 3.27 13.05 30.45
CA ARG A 390 2.05 12.48 29.84
C ARG A 390 2.32 12.02 28.40
N GLY A 391 2.03 10.75 28.09
CA GLY A 391 2.16 10.20 26.74
C GLY A 391 1.16 10.79 25.77
N HIS A 392 1.49 10.90 24.48
CA HIS A 392 0.55 11.39 23.45
C HIS A 392 0.42 10.37 22.33
N THR A 393 -0.72 10.38 21.64
CA THR A 393 -0.92 9.54 20.47
C THR A 393 -0.89 10.42 19.22
N ARG A 394 0.04 10.17 18.29
CA ARG A 394 -0.12 10.66 16.92
C ARG A 394 -0.63 9.51 16.08
N THR A 395 -1.93 9.42 15.84
CA THR A 395 -2.41 8.46 14.84
C THR A 395 -2.42 9.15 13.48
N PRO A 396 -1.45 8.93 12.56
CA PRO A 396 -1.67 9.31 11.17
C PRO A 396 -2.74 8.38 10.58
N LEU A 397 -4.00 8.70 10.88
CA LEU A 397 -5.16 8.06 10.28
C LEU A 397 -5.51 8.89 9.04
N VAL A 398 -4.94 8.53 7.90
CA VAL A 398 -5.43 9.05 6.61
C VAL A 398 -6.55 8.14 6.15
N SER A 399 -7.79 8.63 6.32
CA SER A 399 -8.92 8.19 5.51
C SER A 399 -8.67 8.73 4.10
N GLY A 400 -8.19 7.88 3.19
CA GLY A 400 -8.54 8.05 1.78
C GLY A 400 -10.07 8.08 1.70
N GLU A 401 -10.60 9.11 1.07
CA GLU A 401 -12.01 9.34 0.74
C GLU A 401 -13.06 9.20 1.88
N ARG A 402 -13.66 10.33 2.24
CA ARG A 402 -14.83 10.52 3.15
C ARG A 402 -15.51 9.23 3.65
N GLY A 403 -15.45 9.04 4.96
CA GLY A 403 -16.49 8.35 5.72
C GLY A 403 -16.17 6.91 6.07
N ARG A 404 -15.46 6.69 7.19
CA ARG A 404 -15.77 5.63 8.17
C ARG A 404 -15.08 5.91 9.50
N ARG A 405 -15.73 5.46 10.58
CA ARG A 405 -15.19 5.40 11.95
C ARG A 405 -14.34 4.15 12.06
N ASP A 406 -13.06 4.32 12.34
CA ASP A 406 -12.13 3.21 12.59
C ASP A 406 -12.35 2.58 13.98
N PRO A 407 -11.92 1.32 14.21
CA PRO A 407 -12.04 0.65 15.50
C PRO A 407 -11.41 1.45 16.65
N CYS A 408 -10.35 2.22 16.38
CA CYS A 408 -9.72 3.14 17.35
C CYS A 408 -10.62 4.33 17.74
N GLN A 409 -11.69 4.60 16.99
CA GLN A 409 -12.69 5.63 17.28
C GLN A 409 -13.86 5.07 18.13
N GLY A 410 -13.91 3.76 18.38
CA GLY A 410 -15.02 3.07 19.06
C GLY A 410 -15.05 3.23 20.57
N GLY A 411 -15.28 4.44 21.09
CA GLY A 411 -15.81 4.64 22.44
C GLY A 411 -17.33 4.77 22.36
N ARG A 412 -18.08 3.74 22.76
CA ARG A 412 -19.54 3.79 22.76
C ARG A 412 -20.04 4.67 23.91
N GLY A 413 -20.80 5.71 23.56
CA GLY A 413 -21.77 6.32 24.46
C GLY A 413 -22.83 5.29 24.89
N ALA A 414 -23.26 5.42 26.14
CA ALA A 414 -24.10 4.49 26.87
C ALA A 414 -25.40 4.08 26.14
N GLY A 415 -25.68 2.78 26.17
CA GLY A 415 -26.97 2.18 25.81
C GLY A 415 -26.98 0.73 26.26
N ARG A 416 -27.67 0.44 27.37
CA ARG A 416 -27.76 -0.88 28.02
C ARG A 416 -28.25 -1.97 27.04
N PRO A 417 -27.73 -3.21 27.10
CA PRO A 417 -28.30 -4.33 26.38
C PRO A 417 -29.54 -4.85 27.13
N ARG A 418 -30.66 -5.04 26.42
CA ARG A 418 -31.72 -5.94 26.86
C ARG A 418 -31.68 -7.17 25.97
N SER A 419 -31.34 -8.31 26.58
CA SER A 419 -31.37 -9.64 26.00
C SER A 419 -32.80 -10.02 25.60
N ALA A 420 -32.95 -10.66 24.43
CA ALA A 420 -34.16 -11.35 24.01
C ALA A 420 -34.01 -12.84 24.30
N ALA A 421 -34.84 -13.36 25.20
CA ALA A 421 -35.23 -14.76 25.32
C ALA A 421 -36.78 -14.81 25.29
N GLY A 422 -37.33 -15.89 24.73
CA GLY A 422 -38.68 -16.01 24.19
C GLY A 422 -39.89 -15.91 25.16
N PRO A 423 -41.11 -16.17 24.64
CA PRO A 423 -42.39 -15.63 25.11
C PRO A 423 -43.05 -16.48 26.21
N PRO A 424 -44.07 -15.97 26.94
CA PRO A 424 -45.46 -16.20 26.49
C PRO A 424 -46.49 -15.09 26.86
N GLY A 425 -47.60 -15.08 26.10
CA GLY A 425 -48.97 -14.97 26.64
C GLY A 425 -49.52 -13.63 27.17
N GLY A 426 -50.45 -13.05 26.40
CA GLY A 426 -51.77 -12.63 26.92
C GLY A 426 -51.95 -11.21 27.47
N GLY A 427 -52.81 -10.43 26.77
CA GLY A 427 -53.79 -9.55 27.42
C GLY A 427 -53.55 -8.04 27.38
N GLY A 428 -54.46 -7.32 26.71
CA GLY A 428 -54.91 -5.97 27.11
C GLY A 428 -54.22 -4.77 26.45
N GLY A 429 -54.94 -4.09 25.54
CA GLY A 429 -54.66 -2.69 25.16
C GLY A 429 -54.89 -1.72 26.33
N PRO A 430 -54.53 -0.42 26.21
CA PRO A 430 -55.24 0.46 25.27
C PRO A 430 -54.42 1.58 24.58
N ALA A 431 -55.03 2.09 23.49
CA ALA A 431 -55.10 3.47 22.98
C ALA A 431 -53.84 4.35 22.81
N ALA A 432 -53.60 4.73 21.56
CA ALA A 432 -52.80 5.88 21.13
C ALA A 432 -53.62 7.19 21.17
N PRO A 433 -52.96 8.36 21.30
CA PRO A 433 -53.47 9.61 20.76
C PRO A 433 -52.67 10.03 19.53
N GLY A 434 -53.39 10.26 18.43
CA GLY A 434 -52.84 10.80 17.19
C GLY A 434 -52.64 12.31 17.24
N VAL A 435 -51.73 12.79 16.39
CA VAL A 435 -51.63 14.20 16.01
C VAL A 435 -51.57 14.27 14.48
N ARG A 436 -52.55 14.98 13.91
CA ARG A 436 -52.66 15.33 12.49
C ARG A 436 -51.70 16.48 12.13
N PRO A 437 -51.28 16.61 10.86
CA PRO A 437 -50.32 17.61 10.41
C PRO A 437 -51.01 18.93 10.00
N PRO A 438 -50.27 20.05 9.93
CA PRO A 438 -50.65 21.16 9.08
C PRO A 438 -49.66 21.38 7.93
N GLY A 439 -50.24 21.57 6.73
CA GLY A 439 -50.03 22.78 5.93
C GLY A 439 -48.75 22.89 5.11
N ALA A 440 -48.89 22.69 3.80
CA ALA A 440 -47.93 23.06 2.77
C ALA A 440 -47.85 24.58 2.55
N GLY A 441 -46.66 25.08 2.18
CA GLY A 441 -46.49 26.35 1.49
C GLY A 441 -45.19 27.10 1.83
N GLY A 442 -44.23 27.14 0.90
CA GLY A 442 -43.07 28.04 0.98
C GLY A 442 -41.86 27.54 0.20
N ALA A 443 -41.67 28.09 -1.00
CA ALA A 443 -40.68 27.69 -1.99
C ALA A 443 -39.22 27.87 -1.51
N GLY A 444 -38.43 26.79 -1.61
CA GLY A 444 -36.97 26.81 -1.49
C GLY A 444 -36.35 26.06 -2.68
N ARG A 445 -35.61 26.78 -3.52
CA ARG A 445 -34.83 26.25 -4.65
C ARG A 445 -33.92 25.09 -4.20
N PRO A 446 -33.88 23.93 -4.87
CA PRO A 446 -32.90 22.91 -4.56
C PRO A 446 -31.52 23.36 -5.06
N ALA A 447 -30.57 23.50 -4.13
CA ALA A 447 -29.16 23.67 -4.43
C ALA A 447 -28.68 22.52 -5.33
N ARG A 448 -28.17 22.87 -6.52
CA ARG A 448 -27.62 21.93 -7.48
C ARG A 448 -26.44 21.19 -6.85
N ARG A 449 -26.57 19.87 -6.77
CA ARG A 449 -25.50 18.93 -6.43
C ARG A 449 -24.38 19.06 -7.46
N ALA A 450 -23.22 19.53 -7.06
CA ALA A 450 -22.01 19.48 -7.89
C ALA A 450 -21.48 18.04 -7.91
N ARG A 451 -21.64 17.38 -9.05
CA ARG A 451 -20.97 16.12 -9.39
C ARG A 451 -19.56 16.45 -9.91
N PRO A 452 -18.53 15.64 -9.62
CA PRO A 452 -17.24 15.82 -10.26
C PRO A 452 -17.36 15.56 -11.76
N VAL A 453 -16.83 16.49 -12.55
CA VAL A 453 -16.76 16.43 -14.01
C VAL A 453 -15.35 15.94 -14.36
N LEU A 454 -15.25 14.74 -14.92
CA LEU A 454 -14.15 14.41 -15.81
C LEU A 454 -14.38 15.22 -17.10
N ALA A 455 -13.41 16.02 -17.52
CA ALA A 455 -13.40 16.61 -18.84
C ALA A 455 -13.24 15.47 -19.87
N ALA A 456 -14.36 15.06 -20.48
CA ALA A 456 -14.34 14.21 -21.66
C ALA A 456 -14.05 15.12 -22.87
N ASP A 457 -12.85 14.99 -23.42
CA ASP A 457 -12.49 15.66 -24.67
C ASP A 457 -13.30 15.01 -25.82
N ALA A 458 -14.06 15.83 -26.54
CA ALA A 458 -14.92 15.42 -27.63
C ALA A 458 -14.45 16.08 -28.93
N GLY A 459 -13.92 15.26 -29.84
CA GLY A 459 -14.09 15.46 -31.28
C GLY A 459 -12.84 15.76 -32.10
N ALA A 460 -12.20 14.70 -32.63
CA ALA A 460 -11.69 14.70 -33.99
C ALA A 460 -11.64 13.26 -34.53
N ARG A 461 -12.49 12.95 -35.51
CA ARG A 461 -12.47 11.67 -36.26
C ARG A 461 -11.36 11.70 -37.31
N PRO A 462 -10.50 10.67 -37.42
CA PRO A 462 -9.78 10.41 -38.67
C PRO A 462 -10.46 9.26 -39.44
N GLY A 463 -10.72 9.48 -40.73
CA GLY A 463 -11.23 8.48 -41.67
C GLY A 463 -10.22 7.36 -41.98
N PRO A 464 -10.62 6.32 -42.73
CA PRO A 464 -9.86 5.08 -42.84
C PRO A 464 -8.65 5.25 -43.77
N VAL A 465 -7.45 4.98 -43.25
CA VAL A 465 -6.22 4.88 -44.04
C VAL A 465 -5.93 3.40 -44.32
N ARG A 466 -5.86 3.03 -45.60
CA ARG A 466 -5.51 1.69 -46.09
C ARG A 466 -4.02 1.37 -45.79
N PRO A 467 -3.67 0.10 -45.49
CA PRO A 467 -2.27 -0.28 -45.23
C PRO A 467 -1.48 -0.45 -46.54
N ARG A 468 -0.23 -0.01 -46.55
CA ARG A 468 0.82 -0.43 -47.51
C ARG A 468 1.94 -1.18 -46.76
N PRO A 469 2.63 -2.15 -47.38
CA PRO A 469 3.48 -3.09 -46.68
C PRO A 469 4.85 -2.51 -46.31
N GLY A 470 5.41 -3.04 -45.23
CA GLY A 470 6.58 -2.52 -44.54
C GLY A 470 7.93 -2.72 -45.24
N GLY A 471 8.84 -1.80 -44.94
CA GLY A 471 10.29 -1.98 -45.10
C GLY A 471 10.95 -1.70 -43.75
N GLY A 472 11.62 -2.71 -43.19
CA GLY A 472 12.25 -2.62 -41.88
C GLY A 472 13.39 -1.60 -41.83
N ARG A 473 13.41 -0.76 -40.79
CA ARG A 473 14.54 0.12 -40.45
C ARG A 473 14.74 0.17 -38.93
N ARG A 474 15.99 -0.03 -38.51
CA ARG A 474 16.46 -0.02 -37.11
C ARG A 474 16.85 1.41 -36.70
N GLY A 475 16.54 1.81 -35.47
CA GLY A 475 16.95 3.09 -34.88
C GLY A 475 17.82 2.88 -33.62
N HIS A 476 18.83 3.72 -33.44
CA HIS A 476 19.69 3.78 -32.25
C HIS A 476 19.37 5.03 -31.41
N VAL A 477 19.41 4.91 -30.08
CA VAL A 477 19.23 6.01 -29.11
C VAL A 477 20.49 6.14 -28.27
N HIS A 478 21.04 7.36 -28.18
CA HIS A 478 22.22 7.68 -27.36
C HIS A 478 21.83 8.02 -25.91
N ARG A 479 22.73 7.71 -24.96
CA ARG A 479 22.66 8.02 -23.53
C ARG A 479 22.52 9.54 -23.30
N ASP A 480 21.54 9.88 -22.44
CA ASP A 480 21.35 11.12 -21.65
C ASP A 480 19.90 11.65 -21.62
N ALA A 481 18.93 10.83 -22.02
CA ALA A 481 17.53 11.02 -21.64
C ALA A 481 16.97 9.70 -21.08
N GLY A 482 16.30 9.76 -19.92
CA GLY A 482 15.46 8.67 -19.43
C GLY A 482 14.43 8.25 -20.50
N PRO A 483 13.85 7.04 -20.42
CA PRO A 483 13.04 6.50 -21.50
C PRO A 483 11.84 7.43 -21.78
N SER A 484 11.86 8.09 -22.94
CA SER A 484 10.75 8.91 -23.40
C SER A 484 9.57 8.02 -23.81
N ALA A 485 8.35 8.56 -23.75
CA ALA A 485 7.08 7.89 -24.05
C ALA A 485 7.03 7.13 -25.40
N ALA A 486 7.94 7.45 -26.33
CA ALA A 486 8.09 6.76 -27.61
C ALA A 486 8.66 5.34 -27.48
N GLY A 487 9.57 5.08 -26.52
CA GLY A 487 10.18 3.76 -26.31
C GLY A 487 9.19 2.72 -25.76
N VAL A 488 8.21 3.18 -24.97
CA VAL A 488 7.13 2.34 -24.41
C VAL A 488 6.12 1.94 -25.49
N ARG A 489 5.83 2.82 -26.46
CA ARG A 489 4.94 2.51 -27.60
C ARG A 489 5.55 1.51 -28.59
N ALA A 490 6.87 1.53 -28.80
CA ALA A 490 7.54 0.59 -29.71
C ALA A 490 7.49 -0.89 -29.21
N ARG A 491 7.48 -1.12 -27.89
CA ARG A 491 7.35 -2.47 -27.31
C ARG A 491 5.95 -3.08 -27.49
N ARG A 492 4.89 -2.27 -27.60
CA ARG A 492 3.54 -2.75 -27.94
C ARG A 492 3.42 -3.29 -29.37
N LEU A 493 4.40 -3.08 -30.24
CA LEU A 493 4.38 -3.48 -31.66
C LEU A 493 5.38 -4.61 -32.01
N GLY A 494 5.97 -5.28 -31.03
CA GLY A 494 6.72 -6.53 -31.26
C GLY A 494 8.10 -6.39 -31.92
N ALA A 495 8.73 -5.21 -31.91
CA ALA A 495 10.08 -5.04 -32.46
C ALA A 495 11.18 -5.34 -31.41
N PRO A 496 12.20 -6.17 -31.73
CA PRO A 496 13.28 -6.47 -30.78
C PRO A 496 14.28 -5.30 -30.66
N VAL A 497 14.64 -4.95 -29.41
CA VAL A 497 15.68 -3.95 -29.10
C VAL A 497 16.83 -4.66 -28.38
N ARG A 498 18.05 -4.66 -28.96
CA ARG A 498 19.27 -5.14 -28.31
C ARG A 498 20.08 -3.97 -27.75
N ARG A 499 20.61 -4.12 -26.53
CA ARG A 499 21.69 -3.27 -25.98
C ARG A 499 23.03 -3.72 -26.56
N ALA A 500 23.87 -2.80 -27.02
CA ALA A 500 25.26 -3.06 -27.41
C ALA A 500 26.22 -2.34 -26.43
N GLY A 501 27.23 -3.06 -25.95
CA GLY A 501 28.32 -2.54 -25.14
C GLY A 501 29.35 -1.79 -25.98
N SER A 502 30.12 -0.90 -25.32
CA SER A 502 31.08 0.01 -25.93
C SER A 502 32.24 -0.71 -26.64
N ALA A 503 32.41 -0.48 -27.94
CA ALA A 503 33.68 -0.68 -28.64
C ALA A 503 33.87 0.41 -29.72
N ARG A 504 35.13 0.81 -29.89
CA ARG A 504 35.65 1.98 -30.63
C ARG A 504 35.23 1.98 -32.12
N GLY A 505 34.94 3.16 -32.65
CA GLY A 505 34.44 3.36 -34.01
C GLY A 505 35.50 3.36 -35.12
N GLY A 506 35.01 3.19 -36.36
CA GLY A 506 35.68 3.53 -37.63
C GLY A 506 34.68 4.27 -38.54
N PRO A 507 35.13 5.17 -39.44
CA PRO A 507 34.28 6.19 -40.04
C PRO A 507 33.65 5.74 -41.36
N GLY A 508 32.35 5.95 -41.53
CA GLY A 508 31.71 5.84 -42.84
C GLY A 508 30.21 5.65 -42.81
N ALA A 509 29.45 6.76 -42.76
CA ALA A 509 28.18 6.93 -43.47
C ALA A 509 27.57 8.30 -43.10
N ARG A 510 27.41 9.15 -44.11
CA ARG A 510 26.68 10.43 -44.01
C ARG A 510 25.17 10.13 -43.93
N GLY A 511 24.49 10.69 -42.94
CA GLY A 511 23.04 10.62 -42.77
C GLY A 511 22.51 11.86 -42.02
N ALA A 512 21.34 12.35 -42.43
CA ALA A 512 20.81 13.67 -42.09
C ALA A 512 20.59 13.92 -40.58
N ARG A 513 20.98 15.13 -40.11
CA ARG A 513 20.73 15.63 -38.74
C ARG A 513 19.36 16.30 -38.69
N GLY A 514 18.49 15.87 -37.79
CA GLY A 514 17.27 16.59 -37.41
C GLY A 514 17.49 17.28 -36.05
N ALA A 515 17.40 18.60 -36.00
CA ALA A 515 17.47 19.38 -34.77
C ALA A 515 16.06 19.51 -34.15
N GLY A 516 15.93 19.19 -32.86
CA GLY A 516 14.74 19.49 -32.06
C GLY A 516 14.78 20.93 -31.51
N PRO A 517 13.62 21.54 -31.19
CA PRO A 517 13.54 22.95 -30.82
C PRO A 517 14.13 23.20 -29.42
N ARG A 518 14.83 24.33 -29.28
CA ARG A 518 15.28 24.91 -27.99
C ARG A 518 14.45 26.17 -27.69
N PRO A 519 14.17 26.50 -26.43
CA PRO A 519 13.54 27.77 -26.08
C PRO A 519 14.58 28.89 -26.05
N GLY A 520 14.29 30.01 -26.71
CA GLY A 520 15.04 31.27 -26.66
C GLY A 520 14.20 32.39 -27.27
N GLU A 521 14.14 33.53 -26.58
CA GLU A 521 13.32 34.72 -26.92
C GLU A 521 13.77 35.41 -28.23
N PRO A 522 12.86 36.07 -28.97
CA PRO A 522 13.17 36.65 -30.28
C PRO A 522 13.70 38.08 -30.16
N GLY A 523 14.74 38.38 -30.94
CA GLY A 523 15.07 39.72 -31.44
C GLY A 523 14.60 39.89 -32.87
#